data_AF-A0A8H4Y4L6-F1
#
_entry.id   AF-A0A8H4Y4L6-F1
#
_cell.length_a   1.000
_cell.length_b   1.000
_cell.length_c   1.000
_cell.angle_alpha   90.00
_cell.angle_beta   90.00
_cell.angle_gamma   90.00
#
_symmetry.space_group_name_H-M   'P 1'
#
loop_
_entity.id
_entity.type
_entity.pdbx_description
1 polymer ?
#
loop_
_entity_poly.entity_id
_entity_poly.type
_entity_poly.pdbx_seq_one_letter_code
_entity_poly.pdbx_strand_id
1 'polypeptide(L)'
;MLVVGGGGYTPRNVSRAWAHETSILIDAVDKIDPNIPDTVTFRNHFGPDFSLFPPLSEMRKIENKNSKQYLSHLVSTIREQLRYMQGAPSVQMSHIPPDILGLREEVEKDLEEEKDYMDEEREERDQGIRSSAGAAASLSPADSTSRASRRDLERGLGTRGELSA
;
A
#
# COMPACT_ATOMS: atom_id res chain seq x y z
N MET A 1 6.57 -5.47 -9.70
CA MET A 1 6.55 -4.02 -9.96
C MET A 1 5.38 -3.43 -9.19
N LEU A 2 5.59 -2.33 -8.45
CA LEU A 2 4.50 -1.59 -7.80
C LEU A 2 4.34 -0.26 -8.54
N VAL A 3 3.13 0.03 -9.01
CA VAL A 3 2.82 1.28 -9.71
C VAL A 3 1.97 2.14 -8.79
N VAL A 4 2.42 3.36 -8.57
CA VAL A 4 1.74 4.34 -7.74
C VAL A 4 1.50 5.60 -8.54
N GLY A 5 0.43 6.30 -8.18
CA GLY A 5 0.13 7.62 -8.71
C GLY A 5 1.10 8.70 -8.25
N GLY A 6 0.78 9.94 -8.60
CA GLY A 6 1.53 11.12 -8.18
C GLY A 6 0.74 12.40 -8.45
N GLY A 7 1.45 13.53 -8.48
CA GLY A 7 0.84 14.83 -8.73
C GLY A 7 0.30 14.98 -10.15
N GLY A 8 -0.85 15.64 -10.29
CA GLY A 8 -1.43 16.00 -11.57
C GLY A 8 -2.55 17.02 -11.40
N TYR A 9 -2.36 18.21 -11.96
CA TYR A 9 -3.22 19.38 -11.68
C TYR A 9 -4.31 19.61 -12.74
N THR A 10 -4.43 18.71 -13.71
CA THR A 10 -5.49 18.73 -14.72
C THR A 10 -6.21 17.37 -14.67
N PRO A 11 -7.23 17.21 -13.81
CA PRO A 11 -7.84 15.91 -13.52
C PRO A 11 -8.26 15.12 -14.77
N ARG A 12 -8.85 15.78 -15.77
CA ARG A 12 -9.20 15.16 -17.05
C ARG A 12 -8.01 14.51 -17.78
N ASN A 13 -6.81 15.07 -17.67
CA ASN A 13 -5.60 14.51 -18.28
C ASN A 13 -4.98 13.42 -17.38
N VAL A 14 -5.10 13.55 -16.06
CA VAL A 14 -4.66 12.52 -15.11
C VAL A 14 -5.45 11.24 -15.31
N SER A 15 -6.79 11.35 -15.44
CA SER A 15 -7.65 10.19 -15.71
C SER A 15 -7.28 9.49 -17.03
N ARG A 16 -6.98 10.26 -18.09
CA ARG A 16 -6.52 9.70 -19.38
C ARG A 16 -5.18 8.98 -19.24
N ALA A 17 -4.21 9.62 -18.58
CA ALA A 17 -2.87 9.05 -18.38
C ALA A 17 -2.95 7.71 -17.64
N TRP A 18 -3.68 7.66 -16.53
CA TRP A 18 -3.80 6.42 -15.75
C TRP A 18 -4.60 5.33 -16.45
N ALA A 19 -5.65 5.68 -17.20
CA ALA A 19 -6.38 4.71 -18.00
C ALA A 19 -5.47 4.08 -19.07
N HIS A 20 -4.66 4.90 -19.74
CA HIS A 20 -3.70 4.41 -20.73
C HIS A 20 -2.55 3.62 -20.10
N GLU A 21 -1.94 4.11 -19.01
CA GLU A 21 -0.88 3.41 -18.29
C GLU A 21 -1.37 2.05 -17.77
N THR A 22 -2.59 1.99 -17.24
CA THR A 22 -3.21 0.71 -16.82
C THR A 22 -3.37 -0.24 -18.00
N SER A 23 -3.75 0.26 -19.18
CA SER A 23 -3.85 -0.57 -20.39
C SER A 23 -2.49 -1.19 -20.79
N ILE A 24 -1.39 -0.46 -20.57
CA ILE A 24 -0.03 -0.98 -20.80
C ILE A 24 0.29 -2.06 -19.77
N LEU A 25 -0.03 -1.83 -18.49
CA LEU A 25 0.27 -2.77 -17.40
C LEU A 25 -0.42 -4.12 -17.53
N ILE A 26 -1.59 -4.15 -18.18
CA ILE A 26 -2.37 -5.37 -18.40
C ILE A 26 -2.22 -5.93 -19.83
N ASP A 27 -1.26 -5.43 -20.61
CA ASP A 27 -1.01 -5.82 -22.00
C ASP A 27 -2.26 -5.68 -22.91
N ALA A 28 -3.03 -4.62 -22.71
CA ALA A 28 -4.24 -4.27 -23.47
C ALA A 28 -4.11 -2.96 -24.26
N VAL A 29 -2.88 -2.47 -24.47
CA VAL A 29 -2.63 -1.21 -25.21
C VAL A 29 -3.21 -1.22 -26.63
N ASP A 30 -3.21 -2.37 -27.31
CA ASP A 30 -3.78 -2.51 -28.66
C ASP A 30 -5.30 -2.69 -28.67
N LYS A 31 -5.91 -2.88 -27.48
CA LYS A 31 -7.34 -3.19 -27.31
C LYS A 31 -8.15 -2.04 -26.75
N ILE A 32 -7.50 -1.03 -26.17
CA ILE A 32 -8.19 0.11 -25.57
C ILE A 32 -8.78 1.01 -26.65
N ASP A 33 -10.07 1.35 -26.51
CA ASP A 33 -10.74 2.27 -27.43
C ASP A 33 -10.17 3.70 -27.21
N PRO A 34 -9.72 4.38 -28.27
CA PRO A 34 -9.28 5.77 -28.17
C PRO A 34 -10.42 6.76 -27.85
N ASN A 35 -11.69 6.35 -27.92
CA ASN A 35 -12.84 7.19 -27.56
C ASN A 35 -13.26 6.93 -26.12
N ILE A 36 -13.65 8.00 -25.42
CA ILE A 36 -14.15 7.90 -24.05
C ILE A 36 -15.54 7.22 -24.06
N PRO A 37 -15.76 6.14 -23.27
CA PRO A 37 -17.04 5.44 -23.26
C PRO A 37 -18.21 6.34 -22.84
N ASP A 38 -19.37 6.15 -23.48
CA ASP A 38 -20.60 6.90 -23.20
C ASP A 38 -21.18 6.62 -21.81
N THR A 39 -20.81 5.50 -21.20
CA THR A 39 -21.25 5.08 -19.86
C THR A 39 -20.59 5.87 -18.72
N VAL A 40 -19.55 6.66 -19.00
CA VAL A 40 -18.80 7.39 -17.98
C VAL A 40 -19.62 8.59 -17.48
N THR A 41 -19.95 8.62 -16.18
CA THR A 41 -20.76 9.69 -15.55
C THR A 41 -20.19 11.10 -15.78
N PHE A 42 -18.87 11.22 -15.85
CA PHE A 42 -18.15 12.48 -16.01
C PHE A 42 -17.65 12.73 -17.44
N ARG A 43 -18.24 12.07 -18.43
CA ARG A 43 -17.84 12.17 -19.85
C ARG A 43 -17.75 13.61 -20.37
N ASN A 44 -18.62 14.49 -19.90
CA ASN A 44 -18.66 15.91 -20.30
C ASN A 44 -17.34 16.66 -20.01
N HIS A 45 -16.53 16.22 -19.04
CA HIS A 45 -15.23 16.83 -18.76
C HIS A 45 -14.14 16.52 -19.81
N PHE A 46 -14.38 15.52 -20.68
CA PHE A 46 -13.48 15.15 -21.76
C PHE A 46 -13.80 15.84 -23.08
N GLY A 47 -14.84 16.68 -23.14
CA GLY A 47 -15.11 17.51 -24.31
C GLY A 47 -13.98 18.52 -24.58
N PRO A 48 -13.86 19.04 -25.81
CA PRO A 48 -14.71 18.75 -26.98
C PRO A 48 -14.33 17.47 -27.75
N ASP A 49 -13.16 16.91 -27.47
CA ASP A 49 -12.56 15.81 -28.23
C ASP A 49 -13.13 14.44 -27.85
N PHE A 50 -13.56 14.26 -26.59
CA PHE A 50 -14.02 12.98 -26.05
C PHE A 50 -13.09 11.80 -26.36
N SER A 51 -11.80 12.09 -26.52
CA SER A 51 -10.77 11.09 -26.81
C SER A 51 -9.89 10.84 -25.58
N LEU A 52 -9.39 9.61 -25.48
CA LEU A 52 -8.33 9.23 -24.57
C LEU A 52 -7.00 9.90 -24.94
N PHE A 53 -6.78 10.17 -26.23
CA PHE A 53 -5.52 10.71 -26.78
C PHE A 53 -5.73 12.08 -27.47
N PRO A 54 -6.02 13.15 -26.71
CA PRO A 54 -6.14 14.49 -27.28
C PRO A 54 -4.79 14.98 -27.85
N PRO A 55 -4.80 15.81 -28.92
CA PRO A 55 -3.60 16.44 -29.47
C PRO A 55 -3.11 17.60 -28.58
N LEU A 56 -2.62 17.28 -27.37
CA LEU A 56 -2.21 18.27 -26.36
C LEU A 56 -1.08 19.18 -26.84
N SER A 57 -0.17 18.66 -27.67
CA SER A 57 0.96 19.39 -28.24
C SER A 57 0.53 20.52 -29.18
N GLU A 58 -0.62 20.38 -29.84
CA GLU A 58 -1.19 21.40 -30.72
C GLU A 58 -1.94 22.48 -29.94
N MET A 59 -2.53 22.10 -28.80
CA MET A 59 -3.32 22.99 -27.96
C MET A 59 -2.48 24.05 -27.23
N ARG A 60 -1.19 23.77 -26.99
CA ARG A 60 -0.25 24.75 -26.42
C ARG A 60 1.14 24.55 -27.00
N LYS A 61 1.56 25.48 -27.85
CA LYS A 61 2.94 25.53 -28.35
C LYS A 61 3.88 25.96 -27.22
N ILE A 62 4.37 24.98 -26.45
CA ILE A 62 5.43 25.18 -25.46
C ILE A 62 6.76 25.01 -26.19
N GLU A 63 7.62 26.02 -26.11
CA GLU A 63 8.98 25.91 -26.63
C GLU A 63 9.79 24.89 -25.82
N ASN A 64 10.39 23.91 -26.50
CA ASN A 64 11.27 22.96 -25.85
C ASN A 64 12.63 23.60 -25.54
N LYS A 65 12.86 23.90 -24.26
CA LYS A 65 14.13 24.46 -23.77
C LYS A 65 15.23 23.41 -23.51
N ASN A 66 14.95 22.13 -23.77
CA ASN A 66 15.90 21.05 -23.55
C ASN A 66 16.76 20.83 -24.80
N SER A 67 17.90 21.51 -24.88
CA SER A 67 18.84 21.33 -25.98
C SER A 67 19.48 19.93 -25.94
N LYS A 68 19.84 19.40 -27.11
CA LYS A 68 20.49 18.07 -27.20
C LYS A 68 21.82 18.02 -26.46
N GLN A 69 22.58 19.13 -26.49
CA GLN A 69 23.85 19.25 -25.78
C GLN A 69 23.63 19.16 -24.27
N TYR A 70 22.64 19.88 -23.72
CA TYR A 70 22.29 19.83 -22.30
C TYR A 70 21.91 18.42 -21.85
N LEU A 71 21.02 17.75 -22.59
CA LEU A 71 20.60 16.38 -22.26
C LEU A 71 21.76 15.39 -22.32
N SER A 72 22.63 15.50 -23.32
CA SER A 72 23.80 14.62 -23.47
C SER A 72 24.77 14.79 -22.30
N HIS A 73 25.01 16.04 -21.89
CA HIS A 73 25.85 16.35 -20.74
C HIS A 73 25.26 15.79 -19.44
N LEU A 74 23.96 16.02 -19.19
CA LEU A 74 23.25 15.50 -18.02
C LEU A 74 23.33 13.96 -17.92
N VAL A 75 23.07 13.27 -19.03
CA VAL A 75 23.14 11.80 -19.08
C VAL A 75 24.55 11.29 -18.82
N SER A 76 25.59 11.95 -19.38
CA SER A 76 26.99 11.59 -19.10
C SER A 76 27.32 11.74 -17.63
N THR A 77 26.92 12.86 -17.01
CA THR A 77 27.16 13.13 -15.60
C THR A 77 26.46 12.11 -14.71
N ILE A 78 25.17 11.82 -14.95
CA ILE A 78 24.43 10.82 -14.17
C ILE A 78 25.05 9.42 -14.31
N ARG A 79 25.49 9.05 -15.52
CA ARG A 79 26.18 7.76 -15.73
C ARG A 79 27.48 7.66 -14.96
N GLU A 80 28.24 8.74 -14.87
CA GLU A 80 29.46 8.78 -14.07
C GLU A 80 29.14 8.68 -12.57
N GLN A 81 28.08 9.35 -12.08
CA GLN A 81 27.61 9.18 -10.69
C GLN A 81 27.16 7.74 -10.39
N LEU A 82 26.43 7.11 -11.32
CA LEU A 82 26.00 5.71 -11.19
C LEU A 82 27.17 4.73 -11.11
N ARG A 83 28.32 5.03 -11.74
CA ARG A 83 29.53 4.21 -11.60
C ARG A 83 30.04 4.17 -10.16
N TYR A 84 29.99 5.29 -9.45
CA TYR A 84 30.38 5.32 -8.03
C TYR A 84 29.38 4.60 -7.12
N MET A 85 28.15 4.36 -7.59
CA MET A 85 27.13 3.57 -6.88
C MET A 85 27.18 2.07 -7.20
N GLN A 86 28.07 1.59 -8.08
CA GLN A 86 28.16 0.16 -8.47
C GLN A 86 28.66 -0.81 -7.36
N GLY A 87 28.65 -0.38 -6.10
CA GLY A 87 28.83 -1.29 -4.98
C GLY A 87 28.09 -0.77 -3.75
N ALA A 88 26.95 -1.37 -3.43
CA ALA A 88 26.64 -1.58 -2.03
C ALA A 88 27.52 -2.75 -1.58
N PRO A 89 28.60 -2.52 -0.79
CA PRO A 89 29.27 -3.66 -0.18
C PRO A 89 28.23 -4.37 0.70
N SER A 90 28.07 -5.67 0.46
CA SER A 90 27.57 -6.63 1.45
C SER A 90 26.12 -6.48 1.94
N VAL A 91 25.14 -6.47 1.02
CA VAL A 91 23.85 -7.13 1.34
C VAL A 91 23.66 -8.26 0.34
N GLN A 92 24.39 -9.35 0.57
CA GLN A 92 24.05 -10.62 -0.03
C GLN A 92 22.65 -10.98 0.51
N MET A 93 21.70 -11.21 -0.39
CA MET A 93 20.42 -11.82 -0.01
C MET A 93 20.73 -13.23 0.52
N SER A 94 20.99 -13.35 1.82
CA SER A 94 21.12 -14.64 2.45
C SER A 94 19.72 -15.23 2.59
N HIS A 95 19.57 -16.49 2.18
CA HIS A 95 18.43 -17.27 2.60
C HIS A 95 18.50 -17.34 4.12
N ILE A 96 17.49 -16.80 4.82
CA ILE A 96 17.39 -16.92 6.27
C ILE A 96 17.45 -18.42 6.58
N PRO A 97 18.44 -18.90 7.35
CA PRO A 97 18.48 -20.31 7.73
C PRO A 97 17.15 -20.66 8.41
N PRO A 98 16.54 -21.82 8.08
CA PRO A 98 15.24 -22.22 8.65
C PRO A 98 15.22 -22.28 10.19
N ASP A 99 16.40 -22.19 10.83
CA ASP A 99 16.61 -22.28 12.27
C ASP A 99 16.22 -21.02 13.07
N ILE A 100 16.13 -19.84 12.43
CA ILE A 100 15.68 -18.61 13.12
C ILE A 100 14.15 -18.58 13.35
N LEU A 101 13.39 -19.39 12.60
CA LEU A 101 11.94 -19.51 12.80
C LEU A 101 11.61 -20.15 14.15
N GLY A 102 12.41 -21.14 14.61
CA GLY A 102 12.20 -21.77 15.92
C GLY A 102 12.44 -20.81 17.08
N LEU A 103 13.52 -20.03 17.03
CA LEU A 103 13.79 -18.96 18.01
C LEU A 103 12.69 -17.89 18.05
N ARG A 104 12.06 -17.59 16.91
CA ARG A 104 10.95 -16.65 16.84
C ARG A 104 9.68 -17.22 17.45
N GLU A 105 9.41 -18.50 17.24
CA GLU A 105 8.24 -19.20 17.80
C GLU A 105 8.36 -19.40 19.32
N GLU A 106 9.55 -19.73 19.83
CA GLU A 106 9.82 -19.79 21.27
C GLU A 106 9.65 -18.43 21.94
N VAL A 107 10.21 -17.37 21.36
CA VAL A 107 10.06 -16.00 21.91
C VAL A 107 8.62 -15.50 21.82
N GLU A 108 7.89 -15.85 20.76
CA GLU A 108 6.47 -15.51 20.61
C GLU A 108 5.60 -16.24 21.64
N LYS A 109 5.90 -17.50 21.92
CA LYS A 109 5.25 -18.32 22.93
C LYS A 109 5.54 -17.83 24.35
N ASP A 110 6.79 -17.52 24.67
CA ASP A 110 7.18 -16.96 25.98
C ASP A 110 6.47 -15.63 26.24
N LEU A 111 6.35 -14.78 25.21
CA LEU A 111 5.65 -13.50 25.30
C LEU A 111 4.13 -13.67 25.47
N GLU A 112 3.54 -14.70 24.84
CA GLU A 112 2.13 -15.04 25.00
C GLU A 112 1.83 -15.59 26.41
N GLU A 113 2.70 -16.46 26.93
CA GLU A 113 2.63 -16.96 28.31
C GLU A 113 2.80 -15.84 29.35
N GLU A 114 3.74 -14.91 29.15
CA GLU A 114 3.90 -13.75 30.05
C GLU A 114 2.66 -12.85 30.00
N LYS A 115 2.09 -12.65 28.82
CA LYS A 115 0.88 -11.84 28.65
C LYS A 115 -0.32 -12.48 29.35
N ASP A 116 -0.49 -13.80 29.23
CA ASP A 116 -1.57 -14.53 29.89
C ASP A 116 -1.42 -14.47 31.42
N TYR A 117 -0.19 -14.63 31.95
CA TYR A 117 0.08 -14.48 33.38
C TYR A 117 -0.23 -13.06 33.89
N MET A 118 0.09 -12.04 33.10
CA MET A 118 -0.21 -10.64 33.43
C MET A 118 -1.70 -10.31 33.34
N ASP A 119 -2.43 -10.95 32.42
CA ASP A 119 -3.88 -10.82 32.28
C ASP A 119 -4.59 -11.55 33.46
N GLU A 120 -4.11 -12.73 33.88
CA GLU A 120 -4.58 -13.43 35.08
C GLU A 120 -4.33 -12.62 36.37
N GLU A 121 -3.14 -12.04 36.54
CA GLU A 121 -2.84 -11.16 37.68
C GLU A 121 -3.75 -9.91 37.71
N ARG A 122 -4.11 -9.37 36.54
CA ARG A 122 -5.05 -8.25 36.44
C ARG A 122 -6.47 -8.68 36.80
N GLU A 123 -6.90 -9.85 36.36
CA GLU A 123 -8.21 -10.40 36.72
C GLU A 123 -8.31 -10.72 38.22
N GLU A 124 -7.25 -11.24 38.85
CA GLU A 124 -7.18 -11.44 40.29
C GLU A 124 -7.21 -10.12 41.06
N ARG A 125 -6.47 -9.09 40.61
CA ARG A 125 -6.53 -7.75 41.20
C ARG A 125 -7.92 -7.13 41.03
N ASP A 126 -8.57 -7.28 39.88
CA ASP A 126 -9.93 -6.78 39.64
C ASP A 126 -10.98 -7.55 40.45
N GLN A 127 -10.79 -8.85 40.70
CA GLN A 127 -11.63 -9.63 41.61
C GLN A 127 -11.38 -9.28 43.09
N GLY A 128 -10.14 -8.97 43.46
CA GLY A 128 -9.76 -8.44 44.77
C GLY A 128 -10.34 -7.05 45.05
N ILE A 129 -10.41 -6.20 44.03
CA ILE A 129 -11.07 -4.89 44.10
C ILE A 129 -12.60 -5.04 44.19
N ARG A 130 -13.21 -5.98 43.46
CA ARG A 130 -14.67 -6.25 43.57
C ARG A 130 -15.07 -6.86 44.92
N SER A 131 -14.22 -7.72 45.50
CA SER A 131 -14.47 -8.31 46.83
C SER A 131 -14.23 -7.32 47.97
N SER A 132 -13.31 -6.37 47.83
CA SER A 132 -13.09 -5.28 48.81
C SER A 132 -14.05 -4.08 48.64
N ALA A 133 -14.58 -3.84 47.44
CA ALA A 133 -15.62 -2.85 47.17
C ALA A 133 -17.06 -3.33 47.50
N GLY A 134 -17.22 -4.56 47.97
CA GLY A 134 -18.50 -5.11 48.44
C GLY A 134 -19.02 -4.53 49.78
N ALA A 135 -18.40 -3.47 50.31
CA ALA A 135 -18.80 -2.82 51.55
C ALA A 135 -19.21 -1.34 51.42
N ALA A 136 -19.25 -0.75 50.22
CA ALA A 136 -19.69 0.65 50.08
C ALA A 136 -20.42 0.95 48.76
N ALA A 137 -21.70 1.28 48.93
CA ALA A 137 -22.48 2.25 48.15
C ALA A 137 -22.78 1.97 46.67
N SER A 138 -24.06 1.67 46.45
CA SER A 138 -24.92 2.11 45.33
C SER A 138 -24.37 3.24 44.44
N LEU A 139 -24.37 3.03 43.12
CA LEU A 139 -24.90 3.94 42.07
C LEU A 139 -24.77 3.29 40.67
N SER A 140 -25.74 3.58 39.81
CA SER A 140 -26.10 3.00 38.51
C SER A 140 -25.01 2.93 37.42
N PRO A 141 -25.03 1.95 36.48
CA PRO A 141 -24.18 1.97 35.29
C PRO A 141 -24.91 2.60 34.10
N ALA A 142 -24.32 3.65 33.53
CA ALA A 142 -24.64 4.15 32.19
C ALA A 142 -23.43 3.89 31.28
N ASP A 143 -23.72 3.24 30.14
CA ASP A 143 -22.98 3.19 28.88
C ASP A 143 -21.45 3.14 28.87
N SER A 144 -20.90 2.00 28.41
CA SER A 144 -19.99 2.07 27.27
C SER A 144 -20.07 0.81 26.42
N THR A 145 -20.36 1.04 25.15
CA THR A 145 -20.53 0.08 24.07
C THR A 145 -19.21 -0.61 23.72
N SER A 146 -19.31 -1.93 23.53
CA SER A 146 -18.21 -2.83 23.15
C SER A 146 -17.51 -2.39 21.87
N ARG A 147 -16.24 -2.00 21.96
CA ARG A 147 -15.35 -1.94 20.80
C ARG A 147 -14.85 -3.34 20.48
N ALA A 148 -15.58 -4.03 19.59
CA ALA A 148 -15.09 -5.22 18.93
C ALA A 148 -13.73 -4.92 18.28
N SER A 149 -12.70 -5.67 18.70
CA SER A 149 -11.35 -5.52 18.19
C SER A 149 -11.29 -6.03 16.77
N ARG A 150 -10.72 -5.19 15.89
CA ARG A 150 -10.59 -5.38 14.44
C ARG A 150 -9.75 -6.60 14.02
N ARG A 151 -9.31 -7.42 14.97
CA ARG A 151 -8.39 -8.56 14.78
C ARG A 151 -9.09 -9.87 14.41
N ASP A 152 -10.40 -10.00 14.68
CA ASP A 152 -11.13 -11.25 14.44
C ASP A 152 -11.56 -11.46 12.98
N LEU A 153 -11.42 -10.46 12.10
CA LEU A 153 -11.85 -10.55 10.70
C LEU A 153 -10.78 -11.11 9.73
N GLU A 154 -9.53 -11.29 10.15
CA GLU A 154 -8.46 -11.75 9.25
C GLU A 154 -8.16 -13.26 9.34
N ARG A 155 -8.93 -14.02 10.12
CA ARG A 155 -8.70 -15.47 10.31
C ARG A 155 -9.38 -16.40 9.30
N GLY A 156 -9.94 -15.88 8.22
CA GLY A 156 -10.50 -16.72 7.16
C GLY A 156 -10.22 -16.14 5.79
N LEU A 157 -9.27 -16.75 5.07
CA LEU A 157 -9.20 -16.89 3.61
C LEU A 157 -7.78 -17.35 3.23
N GLY A 158 -7.52 -18.64 3.41
CA GLY A 158 -6.23 -19.24 3.08
C GLY A 158 -6.31 -20.76 2.99
N THR A 159 -7.17 -21.29 2.10
CA THR A 159 -7.12 -22.71 1.74
C THR A 159 -5.80 -23.00 1.02
N ARG A 160 -4.96 -23.81 1.67
CA ARG A 160 -3.66 -24.28 1.22
C ARG A 160 -3.88 -25.24 0.04
N GLY A 161 -3.52 -24.83 -1.18
CA GLY A 161 -3.56 -25.70 -2.36
C GLY A 161 -2.52 -26.82 -2.23
N GLU A 162 -2.99 -28.06 -2.28
CA GLU A 162 -2.15 -29.25 -2.40
C GLU A 162 -1.59 -29.32 -3.82
N LEU A 163 -0.26 -29.33 -3.94
CA LEU A 163 0.42 -29.75 -5.17
C LEU A 163 0.86 -31.21 -4.96
N SER A 164 0.11 -32.13 -5.56
CA SER A 164 0.53 -33.53 -5.72
C SER A 164 1.24 -33.70 -7.07
N ALA A 165 2.38 -34.41 -7.01
CA ALA A 165 3.18 -35.11 -8.02
C ALA A 165 3.03 -34.75 -9.51
#